data_AF-A0A7S4SZ27-F1
#
_entry.id   AF-A0A7S4SZ27-F1
#
_cell.length_a   1.000
_cell.length_b   1.000
_cell.length_c   1.000
_cell.angle_alpha   90.00
_cell.angle_beta   90.00
_cell.angle_gamma   90.00
#
_symmetry.space_group_name_H-M   'P 1'
#
loop_
_entity.id
_entity.type
_entity.pdbx_description
1 polymer ?
#
loop_
_entity_poly.entity_id
_entity_poly.type
_entity_poly.pdbx_seq_one_letter_code
_entity_poly.pdbx_strand_id
1 'polypeptide(L)'
;MSSRDLAVMGSKTAESASSASEEDTEAAEGAGTDEDPLHEEHEPLEESIYGWAVSMVVRDVVWLSEGTAVPAHRVARVLNSIFLILLTNSLQAFLLLFVSRLLTAPAVLNIRKTYGKYEALMYPNHTTLTVNGFDRGVPGFRVEENFMKMDPEEQRGICQVPLSHPWFLISILFIWTLTCQIELRAIFETAVRLLWRTPTVPSTQDVTRPDEEQDHLVTVEGLAPVMKTLVGVFVLIPRTVMLLLLNYLGCR
;
A
#
# COMPACT_ATOMS: atom_id res chain seq x y z
N MET A 1 -16.76 9.57 -30.55
CA MET A 1 -16.81 8.99 -29.19
C MET A 1 -17.71 9.89 -28.36
N SER A 2 -18.83 9.34 -27.88
CA SER A 2 -20.05 10.07 -27.49
C SER A 2 -20.20 10.12 -25.96
N SER A 3 -20.41 11.33 -25.42
CA SER A 3 -20.58 11.65 -23.99
C SER A 3 -21.97 11.30 -23.43
N ARG A 4 -22.36 10.01 -23.37
CA ARG A 4 -23.74 9.63 -22.96
C ARG A 4 -23.93 8.72 -21.74
N ASP A 5 -22.88 8.26 -21.05
CA ASP A 5 -23.05 7.23 -20.01
C ASP A 5 -22.71 7.69 -18.58
N LEU A 6 -23.20 8.87 -18.18
CA LEU A 6 -22.95 9.42 -16.83
C LEU A 6 -24.25 9.96 -16.20
N ALA A 7 -25.25 9.10 -16.02
CA ALA A 7 -26.43 9.42 -15.21
C ALA A 7 -27.31 8.20 -14.87
N VAL A 8 -26.86 7.20 -14.09
CA VAL A 8 -27.78 6.35 -13.31
C VAL A 8 -27.06 5.79 -12.08
N MET A 9 -27.15 6.47 -10.93
CA MET A 9 -26.99 5.81 -9.62
C MET A 9 -27.73 6.64 -8.58
N GLY A 10 -29.01 6.31 -8.44
CA GLY A 10 -29.89 6.85 -7.42
C GLY A 10 -31.11 5.95 -7.30
N SER A 11 -31.42 5.58 -6.06
CA SER A 11 -32.59 4.80 -5.63
C SER A 11 -32.48 3.28 -5.73
N LYS A 12 -32.36 2.63 -4.56
CA LYS A 12 -33.40 1.69 -4.09
C LYS A 12 -33.15 1.34 -2.62
N THR A 13 -33.92 2.00 -1.77
CA THR A 13 -34.22 1.60 -0.40
C THR A 13 -35.67 1.14 -0.39
N ALA A 14 -35.96 0.06 0.37
CA ALA A 14 -37.26 -0.50 0.73
C ALA A 14 -37.76 -1.70 -0.08
N GLU A 15 -37.93 -2.81 0.66
CA GLU A 15 -38.93 -3.91 0.58
C GLU A 15 -38.22 -5.22 0.98
N SER A 16 -38.78 -6.15 1.75
CA SER A 16 -40.07 -6.26 2.41
C SER A 16 -39.93 -7.42 3.41
N ALA A 17 -40.53 -7.28 4.59
CA ALA A 17 -40.69 -8.36 5.56
C ALA A 17 -41.99 -9.12 5.24
N SER A 18 -41.89 -10.43 5.00
CA SER A 18 -43.01 -11.37 4.86
C SER A 18 -42.40 -12.78 4.77
N SER A 19 -42.92 -13.87 5.33
CA SER A 19 -43.95 -14.19 6.30
C SER A 19 -43.72 -15.65 6.66
N ALA A 20 -44.00 -16.02 7.91
CA ALA A 20 -43.97 -17.40 8.37
C ALA A 20 -44.94 -18.32 7.61
N SER A 21 -44.52 -19.56 7.36
CA SER A 21 -45.41 -20.73 7.33
C SER A 21 -44.62 -21.98 7.71
N GLU A 22 -45.00 -22.54 8.86
CA GLU A 22 -44.70 -23.90 9.30
C GLU A 22 -45.49 -24.88 8.41
N GLU A 23 -44.84 -25.93 7.92
CA GLU A 23 -45.53 -27.19 7.63
C GLU A 23 -44.56 -28.36 7.85
N ASP A 24 -44.97 -29.21 8.80
CA ASP A 24 -44.30 -30.41 9.26
C ASP A 24 -44.32 -31.54 8.22
N THR A 25 -43.37 -32.46 8.40
CA THR A 25 -43.41 -33.91 8.06
C THR A 25 -42.58 -34.33 6.85
N GLU A 26 -41.39 -34.91 7.08
CA GLU A 26 -41.05 -36.21 6.47
C GLU A 26 -39.86 -36.91 7.14
N ALA A 27 -39.81 -38.21 6.90
CA ALA A 27 -39.16 -39.23 7.71
C ALA A 27 -37.62 -39.26 7.58
N ALA A 28 -37.00 -39.72 8.67
CA ALA A 28 -35.57 -39.94 8.79
C ALA A 28 -35.07 -41.09 7.90
N GLU A 29 -34.77 -40.79 6.64
CA GLU A 29 -33.77 -41.52 5.85
C GLU A 29 -32.41 -40.86 6.01
N GLY A 30 -31.35 -41.67 6.11
CA GLY A 30 -30.01 -41.25 6.50
C GLY A 30 -29.47 -40.07 5.70
N ALA A 31 -29.63 -38.88 6.25
CA ALA A 31 -29.12 -37.63 5.75
C ALA A 31 -27.60 -37.64 5.83
N GLY A 32 -26.95 -38.09 4.75
CA GLY A 32 -25.66 -37.52 4.39
C GLY A 32 -25.90 -36.02 4.27
N THR A 33 -25.35 -35.25 5.20
CA THR A 33 -25.28 -33.80 5.05
C THR A 33 -24.41 -33.56 3.82
N ASP A 34 -25.05 -33.48 2.66
CA ASP A 34 -24.50 -32.81 1.49
C ASP A 34 -24.26 -31.38 1.96
N GLU A 35 -23.09 -31.16 2.56
CA GLU A 35 -22.61 -29.85 2.95
C GLU A 35 -22.49 -29.07 1.65
N ASP A 36 -23.53 -28.30 1.37
CA ASP A 36 -23.61 -27.41 0.21
C ASP A 36 -22.28 -26.64 0.20
N PRO A 37 -21.47 -26.76 -0.87
CA PRO A 37 -20.13 -26.18 -0.88
C PRO A 37 -20.27 -24.70 -0.55
N LEU A 38 -19.71 -24.31 0.60
CA LEU A 38 -19.79 -22.96 1.13
C LEU A 38 -19.50 -21.97 0.00
N HIS A 39 -20.55 -21.28 -0.47
CA HIS A 39 -20.43 -20.30 -1.52
C HIS A 39 -19.66 -19.11 -0.94
N GLU A 40 -18.35 -19.07 -1.17
CA GLU A 40 -17.49 -17.97 -0.73
C GLU A 40 -17.88 -16.75 -1.56
N GLU A 41 -18.58 -15.78 -0.95
CA GLU A 41 -18.96 -14.53 -1.62
C GLU A 41 -17.73 -13.88 -2.26
N HIS A 42 -17.85 -13.55 -3.55
CA HIS A 42 -16.75 -12.95 -4.29
C HIS A 42 -16.47 -11.54 -3.80
N GLU A 43 -15.29 -11.34 -3.22
CA GLU A 43 -14.88 -10.03 -2.75
C GLU A 43 -14.46 -9.14 -3.93
N PRO A 44 -15.00 -7.91 -4.05
CA PRO A 44 -14.62 -7.02 -5.13
C PRO A 44 -13.13 -6.67 -5.07
N LEU A 45 -12.54 -6.51 -6.26
CA LEU A 45 -11.15 -6.10 -6.37
C LEU A 45 -10.98 -4.66 -5.83
N GLU A 46 -9.87 -4.40 -5.15
CA GLU A 46 -9.55 -3.05 -4.63
C GLU A 46 -9.67 -2.00 -5.74
N GLU A 47 -10.37 -0.89 -5.49
CA GLU A 47 -10.54 0.24 -6.42
C GLU A 47 -9.25 1.11 -6.54
N SER A 48 -8.10 0.46 -6.68
CA SER A 48 -6.79 1.11 -6.82
C SER A 48 -6.28 0.98 -8.27
N ILE A 49 -5.23 1.75 -8.60
CA ILE A 49 -4.52 1.60 -9.90
C ILE A 49 -4.01 0.17 -10.07
N TYR A 50 -3.72 -0.52 -8.96
CA TYR A 50 -3.27 -1.91 -8.96
C TYR A 50 -4.41 -2.90 -9.23
N GLY A 51 -5.59 -2.70 -8.63
CA GLY A 51 -6.78 -3.48 -8.98
C GLY A 51 -7.17 -3.27 -10.44
N TRP A 52 -7.12 -2.03 -10.93
CA TRP A 52 -7.31 -1.73 -12.35
C TRP A 52 -6.27 -2.42 -13.26
N ALA A 53 -5.00 -2.41 -12.86
CA ALA A 53 -3.94 -3.10 -13.59
C ALA A 53 -4.18 -4.62 -13.66
N VAL A 54 -4.55 -5.23 -12.54
CA VAL A 54 -4.85 -6.67 -12.46
C VAL A 54 -6.05 -7.01 -13.34
N SER A 55 -7.16 -6.25 -13.24
CA SER A 55 -8.35 -6.49 -14.05
C SER A 55 -8.09 -6.32 -15.55
N MET A 56 -7.28 -5.33 -15.94
CA MET A 56 -6.84 -5.14 -17.33
C MET A 56 -6.00 -6.32 -17.84
N VAL A 57 -5.02 -6.78 -17.06
CA VAL A 57 -4.19 -7.94 -17.42
C VAL A 57 -5.05 -9.19 -17.54
N VAL A 58 -5.97 -9.42 -16.59
CA VAL A 58 -6.89 -10.57 -16.62
C VAL A 58 -7.72 -10.56 -17.90
N ARG A 59 -8.44 -9.47 -18.12
CA ARG A 59 -9.34 -9.32 -19.27
C ARG A 59 -8.62 -9.43 -20.61
N ASP A 60 -7.48 -8.75 -20.76
CA ASP A 60 -6.78 -8.72 -22.05
C ASP A 60 -6.14 -10.08 -22.37
N VAL A 61 -5.74 -10.89 -21.37
CA VAL A 61 -5.24 -12.26 -21.59
C VAL A 61 -6.36 -13.23 -21.93
N VAL A 62 -7.51 -13.16 -21.25
CA VAL A 62 -8.70 -13.98 -21.59
C VAL A 62 -9.07 -13.77 -23.05
N TRP A 63 -9.21 -12.51 -23.46
CA TRP A 63 -9.51 -12.16 -24.84
C TRP A 63 -8.43 -12.55 -25.86
N LEU A 64 -7.16 -12.64 -25.44
CA LEU A 64 -6.10 -13.14 -26.30
C LEU A 64 -6.27 -14.64 -26.57
N SER A 65 -6.77 -15.38 -25.57
CA SER A 65 -6.97 -16.83 -25.67
C SER A 65 -8.19 -17.26 -26.46
N GLU A 66 -9.21 -16.39 -26.57
CA GLU A 66 -10.40 -16.63 -27.38
C GLU A 66 -10.16 -16.49 -28.90
N GLY A 67 -8.93 -16.17 -29.34
CA GLY A 67 -8.57 -16.18 -30.76
C GLY A 67 -9.10 -14.98 -31.55
N THR A 68 -8.87 -13.77 -31.03
CA THR A 68 -9.40 -12.54 -31.65
C THR A 68 -8.66 -12.11 -32.93
N ALA A 69 -9.40 -11.47 -33.85
CA ALA A 69 -8.92 -11.11 -35.20
C ALA A 69 -7.75 -10.10 -35.24
N VAL A 70 -7.50 -9.35 -34.16
CA VAL A 70 -6.48 -8.28 -34.12
C VAL A 70 -5.57 -8.43 -32.88
N PRO A 71 -4.73 -9.48 -32.80
CA PRO A 71 -3.92 -9.78 -31.62
C PRO A 71 -2.91 -8.67 -31.29
N ALA A 72 -2.37 -7.99 -32.31
CA ALA A 72 -1.36 -6.94 -32.13
C ALA A 72 -1.86 -5.77 -31.28
N HIS A 73 -3.12 -5.33 -31.47
CA HIS A 73 -3.69 -4.22 -30.69
C HIS A 73 -3.87 -4.60 -29.21
N ARG A 74 -4.17 -5.88 -28.93
CA ARG A 74 -4.33 -6.37 -27.55
C ARG A 74 -2.98 -6.47 -26.84
N VAL A 75 -1.98 -7.02 -27.51
CA VAL A 75 -0.60 -7.05 -26.98
C VAL A 75 -0.12 -5.62 -26.69
N ALA A 76 -0.37 -4.67 -27.60
CA ALA A 76 -0.02 -3.27 -27.38
C ALA A 76 -0.71 -2.67 -26.13
N ARG A 77 -1.98 -3.02 -25.87
CA ARG A 77 -2.69 -2.60 -24.65
C ARG A 77 -2.07 -3.17 -23.38
N VAL A 78 -1.79 -4.47 -23.35
CA VAL A 78 -1.13 -5.13 -22.20
C VAL A 78 0.23 -4.49 -21.94
N LEU A 79 1.04 -4.28 -22.99
CA LEU A 79 2.34 -3.62 -22.89
C LEU A 79 2.20 -2.17 -22.38
N ASN A 80 1.20 -1.42 -22.85
CA ASN A 80 0.94 -0.07 -22.38
C ASN A 80 0.55 -0.05 -20.89
N SER A 81 -0.30 -0.97 -20.44
CA SER A 81 -0.67 -1.09 -19.02
C SER A 81 0.54 -1.42 -18.15
N ILE A 82 1.37 -2.39 -18.56
CA ILE A 82 2.62 -2.72 -17.85
C ILE A 82 3.57 -1.52 -17.84
N PHE A 83 3.72 -0.83 -18.97
CA PHE A 83 4.54 0.38 -19.07
C PHE A 83 4.08 1.48 -18.11
N LEU A 84 2.76 1.72 -18.02
CA LEU A 84 2.20 2.71 -17.11
C LEU A 84 2.49 2.36 -15.64
N ILE A 85 2.34 1.09 -15.25
CA ILE A 85 2.67 0.62 -13.89
C ILE A 85 4.16 0.80 -13.59
N LEU A 86 5.03 0.44 -14.53
CA LEU A 86 6.47 0.62 -14.38
C LEU A 86 6.85 2.09 -14.28
N LEU A 87 6.21 2.95 -15.07
CA LEU A 87 6.42 4.40 -15.06
C LEU A 87 5.98 5.00 -13.73
N THR A 88 4.81 4.64 -13.21
CA THR A 88 4.32 5.14 -11.92
C THR A 88 5.19 4.68 -10.77
N ASN A 89 5.59 3.40 -10.75
CA ASN A 89 6.52 2.86 -9.75
C ASN A 89 7.88 3.58 -9.82
N SER A 90 8.40 3.82 -11.02
CA SER A 90 9.67 4.55 -11.22
C SER A 90 9.58 5.99 -10.75
N LEU A 91 8.46 6.67 -11.01
CA LEU A 91 8.23 8.04 -10.56
C LEU A 91 8.12 8.11 -9.03
N GLN A 92 7.41 7.17 -8.39
CA GLN A 92 7.35 7.07 -6.94
C GLN A 92 8.73 6.82 -6.33
N ALA A 93 9.52 5.90 -6.89
CA ALA A 93 10.90 5.65 -6.47
C ALA A 93 11.78 6.89 -6.63
N PHE A 94 11.67 7.58 -7.76
CA PHE A 94 12.38 8.83 -8.03
C PHE A 94 12.06 9.91 -7.00
N LEU A 95 10.77 10.14 -6.72
CA LEU A 95 10.33 11.11 -5.73
C LEU A 95 10.86 10.76 -4.33
N LEU A 96 10.79 9.49 -3.93
CA LEU A 96 11.30 9.01 -2.65
C LEU A 96 12.82 9.24 -2.52
N LEU A 97 13.59 8.97 -3.58
CA LEU A 97 15.02 9.26 -3.62
C LEU A 97 15.32 10.76 -3.51
N PHE A 98 14.52 11.60 -4.18
CA PHE A 98 14.64 13.05 -4.12
C PHE A 98 14.35 13.59 -2.73
N VAL A 99 13.26 13.15 -2.09
CA VAL A 99 12.93 13.52 -0.70
C VAL A 99 14.07 13.13 0.23
N SER A 100 14.56 11.89 0.14
CA SER A 100 15.64 11.38 0.99
C SER A 100 16.94 12.20 0.84
N ARG A 101 17.35 12.50 -0.40
CA ARG A 101 18.63 13.17 -0.66
C ARG A 101 18.58 14.68 -0.54
N LEU A 102 17.54 15.31 -1.08
CA LEU A 102 17.48 16.78 -1.19
C LEU A 102 16.76 17.45 -0.02
N LEU A 103 15.87 16.74 0.68
CA LEU A 103 15.16 17.31 1.82
C LEU A 103 15.71 16.77 3.14
N THR A 104 15.72 15.45 3.32
CA THR A 104 16.07 14.85 4.61
C THR A 104 17.54 15.06 4.97
N ALA A 105 18.48 14.79 4.05
CA ALA A 105 19.90 14.92 4.34
C ALA A 105 20.34 16.34 4.77
N PRO A 106 20.00 17.43 4.05
CA PRO A 106 20.36 18.77 4.49
C PRO A 106 19.62 19.20 5.75
N ALA A 107 18.35 18.80 5.94
CA ALA A 107 17.61 19.09 7.17
C ALA A 107 18.29 18.45 8.39
N VAL A 108 18.67 17.16 8.30
CA VAL A 108 19.39 16.45 9.36
C VAL A 108 20.75 17.09 9.64
N LEU A 109 21.48 17.50 8.60
CA LEU A 109 22.76 18.19 8.78
C LEU A 109 22.57 19.53 9.50
N ASN A 110 21.55 20.31 9.13
CA ASN A 110 21.24 21.59 9.77
C ASN A 110 20.89 21.39 11.25
N ILE A 111 20.02 20.43 11.57
CA ILE A 111 19.67 20.06 12.94
C ILE A 111 20.92 19.67 13.73
N ARG A 112 21.82 18.86 13.17
CA ARG A 112 23.06 18.45 13.84
C ARG A 112 24.01 19.61 14.11
N LYS A 113 24.12 20.56 13.17
CA LYS A 113 24.92 21.78 13.35
C LYS A 113 24.36 22.67 14.46
N THR A 114 23.05 22.96 14.41
CA THR A 114 22.37 23.78 15.43
C THR A 114 22.48 23.13 16.82
N TYR A 115 22.24 21.82 16.91
CA TYR A 115 22.35 21.08 18.16
C TYR A 115 23.81 20.97 18.65
N GLY A 116 24.80 20.85 17.74
CA GLY A 116 26.21 20.88 18.10
C GLY A 116 26.64 22.20 18.74
N LYS A 117 26.19 23.34 18.18
CA LYS A 117 26.41 24.67 18.78
C LYS A 117 25.80 24.78 20.18
N TYR A 118 24.57 24.28 20.34
CA TYR A 118 23.90 24.22 21.63
C TYR A 118 24.70 23.42 22.65
N GLU A 119 25.17 22.22 22.29
CA GLU A 119 25.99 21.38 23.16
C GLU A 119 27.31 22.07 23.53
N ALA A 120 28.01 22.69 22.58
CA ALA A 120 29.23 23.46 22.86
C ALA A 120 29.00 24.62 23.86
N LEU A 121 27.83 25.26 23.80
CA LEU A 121 27.44 26.33 24.73
C LEU A 121 27.05 25.80 26.12
N MET A 122 26.34 24.67 26.19
CA MET A 122 25.90 24.06 27.45
C MET A 122 27.05 23.42 28.25
N TYR A 123 28.11 22.99 27.57
CA TYR A 123 29.22 22.23 28.16
C TYR A 123 30.58 22.91 27.88
N PRO A 124 30.87 24.07 28.51
CA PRO A 124 32.08 24.83 28.23
C PRO A 124 33.34 24.00 28.54
N ASN A 125 34.15 23.71 27.52
CA ASN A 125 35.35 22.85 27.58
C ASN A 125 35.08 21.37 27.97
N HIS A 126 33.82 20.93 27.96
CA HIS A 126 33.43 19.56 28.35
C HIS A 126 32.63 18.88 27.23
N THR A 127 33.10 18.99 26.00
CA THR A 127 32.55 18.30 24.84
C THR A 127 33.49 17.22 24.28
N THR A 128 32.90 16.23 23.63
CA THR A 128 33.60 15.22 22.83
C THR A 128 33.06 15.26 21.41
N LEU A 129 33.94 15.02 20.42
CA LEU A 129 33.52 14.95 19.02
C LEU A 129 32.94 13.58 18.70
N THR A 130 31.76 13.57 18.09
CA THR A 130 31.17 12.36 17.50
C THR A 130 31.98 11.88 16.29
N VAL A 131 31.71 10.66 15.83
CA VAL A 131 32.26 10.11 14.57
C VAL A 131 31.99 11.01 13.35
N ASN A 132 30.99 11.89 13.43
CA ASN A 132 30.61 12.83 12.39
C ASN A 132 31.17 14.25 12.61
N GLY A 133 32.03 14.46 13.62
CA GLY A 133 32.67 15.74 13.91
C GLY A 133 31.77 16.78 14.60
N PHE A 134 30.65 16.37 15.22
CA PHE A 134 29.80 17.26 16.02
C PHE A 134 30.07 17.12 17.52
N ASP A 135 30.06 18.23 18.25
CA ASP A 135 30.20 18.29 19.70
C ASP A 135 29.05 17.59 20.45
N ARG A 136 29.41 16.88 21.53
CA ARG A 136 28.50 16.25 22.50
C ARG A 136 29.00 16.48 23.91
N GLY A 137 28.13 16.97 24.78
CA GLY A 137 28.42 17.21 26.18
C GLY A 137 28.75 15.94 26.95
N VAL A 138 29.69 16.06 27.89
CA VAL A 138 30.01 15.01 28.86
C VAL A 138 29.00 15.07 30.01
N PRO A 139 28.38 13.93 30.41
CA PRO A 139 27.45 13.89 31.53
C PRO A 139 28.03 14.51 32.81
N GLY A 140 27.23 15.33 33.52
CA GLY A 140 27.61 15.97 34.78
C GLY A 140 28.16 17.40 34.67
N PHE A 141 28.52 17.87 33.46
CA PHE A 141 29.08 19.21 33.24
C PHE A 141 28.12 20.20 32.57
N ARG A 142 26.82 19.91 32.58
CA ARG A 142 25.80 20.73 31.93
C ARG A 142 25.53 21.99 32.74
N VAL A 143 25.68 23.17 32.11
CA VAL A 143 25.37 24.47 32.72
C VAL A 143 24.11 25.06 32.08
N GLU A 144 22.95 24.85 32.69
CA GLU A 144 21.65 25.25 32.14
C GLU A 144 21.50 26.77 31.96
N GLU A 145 22.14 27.56 32.83
CA GLU A 145 22.13 29.02 32.77
C GLU A 145 22.70 29.58 31.45
N ASN A 146 23.57 28.81 30.77
CA ASN A 146 24.11 29.24 29.49
C ASN A 146 23.05 29.27 28.38
N PHE A 147 21.91 28.57 28.54
CA PHE A 147 20.85 28.59 27.54
C PHE A 147 20.28 29.99 27.36
N MET A 148 20.14 30.74 28.47
CA MET A 148 19.64 32.12 28.46
C MET A 148 20.60 33.12 27.80
N LYS A 149 21.88 32.74 27.63
CA LYS A 149 22.88 33.56 26.95
C LYS A 149 22.87 33.39 25.44
N MET A 150 22.19 32.35 24.95
CA MET A 150 22.04 32.08 23.51
C MET A 150 21.09 33.10 22.87
N ASP A 151 21.31 33.39 21.59
CA ASP A 151 20.40 34.25 20.84
C ASP A 151 18.98 33.66 20.80
N PRO A 152 17.91 34.47 20.99
CA PRO A 152 16.54 33.98 21.00
C PRO A 152 16.12 33.23 19.73
N GLU A 153 16.71 33.54 18.57
CA GLU A 153 16.43 32.82 17.32
C GLU A 153 17.02 31.41 17.33
N GLU A 154 18.26 31.25 17.81
CA GLU A 154 18.90 29.94 17.96
C GLU A 154 18.18 29.08 19.03
N GLN A 155 17.73 29.70 20.13
CA GLN A 155 16.91 29.02 21.14
C GLN A 155 15.64 28.43 20.53
N ARG A 156 14.91 29.21 19.73
CA ARG A 156 13.70 28.74 19.03
C ARG A 156 14.04 27.59 18.08
N GLY A 157 15.14 27.71 17.33
CA GLY A 157 15.60 26.66 16.42
C GLY A 157 15.85 25.34 17.13
N ILE A 158 16.44 25.37 18.33
CA ILE A 158 16.69 24.16 19.15
C ILE A 158 15.38 23.59 19.70
N CYS A 159 14.49 24.45 20.19
CA CYS A 159 13.17 24.02 20.68
C CYS A 159 12.28 23.41 19.59
N GLN A 160 12.54 23.70 18.32
CA GLN A 160 11.83 23.09 17.18
C GLN A 160 12.39 21.73 16.78
N VAL A 161 13.54 21.31 17.30
CA VAL A 161 14.11 19.99 16.97
C VAL A 161 13.26 18.90 17.64
N PRO A 162 12.60 18.00 16.88
CA PRO A 162 11.73 16.96 17.45
C PRO A 162 12.44 16.00 18.41
N LEU A 163 13.76 15.84 18.26
CA LEU A 163 14.61 15.01 19.13
C LEU A 163 14.69 15.54 20.58
N SER A 164 14.26 16.77 20.84
CA SER A 164 14.21 17.32 22.21
C SER A 164 13.19 16.60 23.09
N HIS A 165 12.17 15.95 22.51
CA HIS A 165 11.15 15.20 23.24
C HIS A 165 10.98 13.78 22.66
N PRO A 166 11.76 12.78 23.13
CA PRO A 166 11.82 11.45 22.51
C PRO A 166 10.47 10.75 22.47
N TRP A 167 9.62 10.94 23.48
CA TRP A 167 8.26 10.37 23.50
C TRP A 167 7.39 10.89 22.36
N PHE A 168 7.52 12.18 22.02
CA PHE A 168 6.73 12.78 20.94
C PHE A 168 7.19 12.22 19.58
N LEU A 169 8.51 12.10 19.38
CA LEU A 169 9.07 11.47 18.20
C LEU A 169 8.63 10.01 18.08
N ILE A 170 8.70 9.22 19.16
CA ILE A 170 8.26 7.83 19.18
C ILE A 170 6.78 7.72 18.80
N SER A 171 5.90 8.60 19.32
CA SER A 171 4.49 8.61 18.94
C SER A 171 4.28 8.87 17.45
N ILE A 172 5.00 9.82 16.86
CA ILE A 172 4.91 10.10 15.41
C ILE A 172 5.40 8.90 14.60
N LEU A 173 6.55 8.33 14.95
CA LEU A 173 7.11 7.16 14.26
C LEU A 173 6.20 5.93 14.39
N PHE A 174 5.54 5.77 15.54
CA PHE A 174 4.59 4.70 15.77
C PHE A 174 3.36 4.86 14.86
N ILE A 175 2.76 6.05 14.81
CA ILE A 175 1.63 6.34 13.90
C ILE A 175 2.06 6.07 12.45
N TRP A 176 3.22 6.56 12.05
CA TRP A 176 3.78 6.33 10.71
C TRP A 176 3.93 4.84 10.38
N THR A 177 4.47 4.06 11.34
CA THR A 177 4.65 2.62 11.18
C THR A 177 3.31 1.91 11.06
N LEU A 178 2.30 2.30 11.84
CA LEU A 178 0.94 1.76 11.73
C LEU A 178 0.31 2.07 10.37
N THR A 179 0.47 3.28 9.85
CA THR A 179 0.00 3.64 8.51
C THR A 179 0.68 2.77 7.45
N CYS A 180 1.99 2.57 7.53
CA CYS A 180 2.71 1.67 6.63
C CYS A 180 2.23 0.21 6.78
N GLN A 181 1.90 -0.23 8.00
CA GLN A 181 1.44 -1.59 8.25
C GLN A 181 0.04 -1.85 7.68
N ILE A 182 -0.87 -0.87 7.71
CA ILE A 182 -2.20 -0.96 7.10
C ILE A 182 -2.05 -1.19 5.59
N GLU A 183 -1.21 -0.40 4.93
CA GLU A 183 -0.91 -0.56 3.50
C GLU A 183 -0.24 -1.91 3.21
N LEU A 184 0.70 -2.35 4.05
CA LEU A 184 1.38 -3.63 3.87
C LEU A 184 0.42 -4.80 3.99
N ARG A 185 -0.51 -4.72 4.94
CA ARG A 185 -1.57 -5.71 5.12
C ARG A 185 -2.48 -5.78 3.89
N ALA A 186 -2.91 -4.65 3.34
CA ALA A 186 -3.73 -4.63 2.12
C ALA A 186 -3.01 -5.28 0.92
N ILE A 187 -1.71 -5.00 0.76
CA ILE A 187 -0.88 -5.65 -0.26
C ILE A 187 -0.78 -7.16 -0.02
N PHE A 188 -0.57 -7.56 1.23
CA PHE A 188 -0.45 -8.98 1.60
C PHE A 188 -1.78 -9.72 1.38
N GLU A 189 -2.91 -9.16 1.78
CA GLU A 189 -4.24 -9.73 1.55
C GLU A 189 -4.50 -9.89 0.05
N THR A 190 -4.17 -8.88 -0.76
CA THR A 190 -4.24 -8.95 -2.23
C THR A 190 -3.33 -10.04 -2.79
N ALA A 191 -2.09 -10.15 -2.28
CA ALA A 191 -1.14 -11.16 -2.72
C ALA A 191 -1.63 -12.58 -2.36
N VAL A 192 -2.10 -12.79 -1.14
CA VAL A 192 -2.68 -14.07 -0.68
C VAL A 192 -3.88 -14.46 -1.53
N ARG A 193 -4.82 -13.52 -1.77
CA ARG A 193 -5.99 -13.78 -2.60
C ARG A 193 -5.60 -14.18 -4.02
N LEU A 194 -4.85 -13.32 -4.72
CA LEU A 194 -4.55 -13.52 -6.14
C LEU A 194 -3.54 -14.63 -6.43
N LEU A 195 -2.48 -14.75 -5.62
CA LEU A 195 -1.39 -15.68 -5.91
C LEU A 195 -1.62 -17.05 -5.28
N TRP A 196 -2.10 -17.08 -4.04
CA TRP A 196 -2.22 -18.32 -3.25
C TRP A 196 -3.63 -18.93 -3.25
N ARG A 197 -4.69 -18.15 -3.00
CA ARG A 197 -6.06 -18.69 -2.92
C ARG A 197 -6.67 -18.97 -4.27
N THR A 198 -6.51 -18.07 -5.25
CA THR A 198 -7.05 -18.31 -6.60
C THR A 198 -6.40 -19.56 -7.21
N PRO A 199 -7.15 -20.59 -7.62
CA PRO A 199 -6.58 -21.80 -8.20
C PRO A 199 -5.85 -21.48 -9.51
N THR A 200 -4.81 -22.28 -9.79
CA THR A 200 -4.03 -22.13 -11.02
C THR A 200 -4.66 -22.99 -12.12
N VAL A 201 -5.21 -22.35 -13.16
CA VAL A 201 -5.81 -23.04 -14.30
C VAL A 201 -4.79 -23.21 -15.43
N PRO A 202 -4.74 -24.38 -16.10
CA PRO A 202 -3.81 -24.61 -17.22
C PRO A 202 -4.27 -23.91 -18.50
N SER A 203 -5.59 -23.72 -18.66
CA SER A 203 -6.21 -23.04 -19.80
C SER A 203 -6.68 -21.65 -19.39
N THR A 204 -6.43 -20.67 -20.24
CA THR A 204 -6.89 -19.28 -20.07
C THR A 204 -8.38 -19.09 -20.34
N GLN A 205 -9.04 -20.09 -20.94
CA GLN A 205 -10.49 -20.04 -21.23
C GLN A 205 -11.33 -20.22 -19.95
N ASP A 206 -10.81 -20.94 -18.95
CA ASP A 206 -11.50 -21.21 -17.68
C ASP A 206 -11.20 -20.14 -16.61
N VAL A 207 -10.62 -19.01 -17.00
CA VAL A 207 -10.21 -17.94 -16.06
C VAL A 207 -11.39 -17.12 -15.59
N THR A 208 -12.39 -16.92 -16.45
CA THR A 208 -13.55 -16.07 -16.18
C THR A 208 -14.84 -16.82 -16.40
N ARG A 209 -15.79 -16.68 -15.47
CA ARG A 209 -17.20 -17.01 -15.71
C ARG A 209 -18.03 -15.73 -15.68
N PRO A 210 -18.93 -15.53 -16.67
CA PRO A 210 -19.94 -14.49 -16.56
C PRO A 210 -20.83 -14.80 -15.35
N ASP A 211 -21.13 -13.77 -14.56
CA ASP A 211 -22.06 -13.90 -13.44
C ASP A 211 -23.49 -14.04 -14.00
N GLU A 212 -24.21 -15.10 -13.62
CA GLU A 212 -25.57 -15.37 -14.11
C GLU A 212 -26.58 -14.33 -13.61
N GLU A 213 -26.33 -13.72 -12.45
CA GLU A 213 -27.23 -12.73 -11.85
C GLU A 213 -26.94 -11.30 -12.34
N GLN A 214 -25.69 -11.01 -12.70
CA GLN A 214 -25.24 -9.67 -13.08
C GLN A 214 -24.48 -9.69 -14.41
N ASP A 215 -25.18 -9.38 -15.50
CA ASP A 215 -24.69 -9.38 -16.90
C ASP A 215 -23.49 -8.43 -17.18
N HIS A 216 -23.01 -7.70 -16.17
CA HIS A 216 -21.87 -6.79 -16.26
C HIS A 216 -20.70 -7.16 -15.35
N LEU A 217 -20.88 -8.16 -14.49
CA LEU A 217 -19.82 -8.65 -13.61
C LEU A 217 -19.18 -9.91 -14.21
N VAL A 218 -17.86 -9.96 -14.11
CA VAL A 218 -17.07 -11.11 -14.54
C VAL A 218 -16.31 -11.61 -13.34
N THR A 219 -16.65 -12.83 -12.92
CA THR A 219 -16.00 -13.49 -11.79
C THR A 219 -14.74 -14.19 -12.28
N VAL A 220 -13.63 -13.96 -11.58
CA VAL A 220 -12.35 -14.63 -11.87
C VAL A 220 -12.25 -15.89 -11.01
N GLU A 221 -12.49 -17.05 -11.62
CA GLU A 221 -12.44 -18.34 -10.90
C GLU A 221 -11.02 -18.88 -10.76
N GLY A 222 -10.14 -18.55 -11.71
CA GLY A 222 -8.79 -19.09 -11.77
C GLY A 222 -7.82 -18.12 -12.41
N LEU A 223 -6.52 -18.32 -12.17
CA LEU A 223 -5.48 -17.48 -12.78
C LEU A 223 -4.37 -18.35 -13.40
N ALA A 224 -4.03 -18.08 -14.65
CA ALA A 224 -2.95 -18.80 -15.32
C ALA A 224 -1.60 -18.52 -14.63
N PRO A 225 -0.65 -19.48 -14.61
CA PRO A 225 0.64 -19.31 -13.94
C PRO A 225 1.40 -18.07 -14.38
N VAL A 226 1.41 -17.79 -15.69
CA VAL A 226 2.10 -16.63 -16.27
C VAL A 226 1.52 -15.32 -15.74
N MET A 227 0.19 -15.25 -15.57
CA MET A 227 -0.49 -14.05 -15.07
C MET A 227 -0.16 -13.83 -13.59
N LYS A 228 -0.12 -14.89 -12.78
CA LYS A 228 0.35 -14.83 -11.38
C LYS A 228 1.78 -14.30 -11.31
N THR A 229 2.67 -14.79 -12.17
CA THR A 229 4.05 -14.29 -12.23
C THR A 229 4.10 -12.82 -12.62
N LEU A 230 3.34 -12.38 -13.64
CA LEU A 230 3.32 -10.98 -14.07
C LEU A 230 2.80 -10.05 -12.97
N VAL A 231 1.68 -10.39 -12.34
CA VAL A 231 1.11 -9.59 -11.23
C VAL A 231 2.06 -9.57 -10.04
N GLY A 232 2.62 -10.72 -9.66
CA GLY A 232 3.60 -10.81 -8.56
C GLY A 232 4.82 -9.93 -8.80
N VAL A 233 5.47 -10.07 -9.96
CA VAL A 233 6.75 -9.43 -10.28
C VAL A 233 6.61 -7.95 -10.60
N PHE A 234 5.60 -7.55 -11.37
CA PHE A 234 5.48 -6.17 -11.85
C PHE A 234 4.58 -5.27 -10.99
N VAL A 235 3.70 -5.87 -10.18
CA VAL A 235 2.69 -5.12 -9.41
C VAL A 235 2.98 -5.23 -7.91
N LEU A 236 2.99 -6.44 -7.36
CA LEU A 236 3.04 -6.66 -5.91
C LEU A 236 4.44 -6.44 -5.31
N ILE A 237 5.49 -6.99 -5.93
CA ILE A 237 6.86 -6.87 -5.44
C ILE A 237 7.32 -5.40 -5.41
N PRO A 238 7.20 -4.60 -6.49
CA PRO A 238 7.63 -3.21 -6.48
C PRO A 238 6.87 -2.38 -5.43
N ARG A 239 5.55 -2.58 -5.31
CA ARG A 239 4.71 -1.90 -4.30
C ARG A 239 5.20 -2.23 -2.88
N THR A 240 5.48 -3.50 -2.60
CA THR A 240 6.02 -3.95 -1.30
C THR A 240 7.38 -3.32 -1.01
N VAL A 241 8.30 -3.38 -1.97
CA VAL A 241 9.65 -2.81 -1.81
C VAL A 241 9.57 -1.31 -1.54
N MET A 242 8.75 -0.58 -2.29
CA MET A 242 8.55 0.86 -2.10
C MET A 242 8.02 1.20 -0.70
N LEU A 243 7.05 0.42 -0.21
CA LEU A 243 6.50 0.61 1.13
C LEU A 243 7.52 0.31 2.24
N LEU A 244 8.32 -0.75 2.08
CA LEU A 244 9.39 -1.07 3.01
C LEU A 244 10.48 0.01 3.03
N LEU A 245 10.84 0.55 1.87
CA LEU A 245 11.77 1.68 1.77
C LEU A 245 11.21 2.95 2.42
N LEU A 246 9.92 3.23 2.23
CA LEU A 246 9.24 4.36 2.84
C LEU A 246 9.21 4.24 4.37
N ASN A 247 8.91 3.05 4.89
CA ASN A 247 8.94 2.78 6.33
C ASN A 247 10.37 2.90 6.89
N TYR A 248 11.36 2.34 6.19
CA TYR A 248 12.77 2.48 6.56
C TYR A 248 13.21 3.95 6.61
N LEU A 249 12.80 4.76 5.63
CA LEU A 249 13.11 6.19 5.62
C LEU A 249 12.43 6.96 6.75
N GLY A 250 11.22 6.57 7.15
CA GLY A 250 10.54 7.17 8.31
C GLY A 250 11.27 6.87 9.61
N CYS A 251 11.78 5.65 9.79
CA CYS A 251 12.47 5.23 11.01
C CYS A 251 13.93 5.69 11.13
N ARG A 252 14.50 6.31 10.08
CA ARG A 252 15.92 6.70 10.00
C ARG A 252 16.14 8.16 10.38
#